data_AF-A0A1J8QST5-F1
#
_entry.id   AF-A0A1J8QST5-F1
#
_cell.length_a   1.000
_cell.length_b   1.000
_cell.length_c   1.000
_cell.angle_alpha   90.00
_cell.angle_beta   90.00
_cell.angle_gamma   90.00
#
_symmetry.space_group_name_H-M   'P 1'
#
loop_
_entity.id
_entity.type
_entity.pdbx_description
1 polymer ?
#
loop_
_entity_poly.entity_id
_entity_poly.type
_entity_poly.pdbx_seq_one_letter_code
_entity_poly.pdbx_strand_id
1 'polypeptide(L)'
;LVQLEPREIADRIARDVEGPGFKCISTDHVFEDMFFCVLGPGDMAYEKLSRRMQSLGGYEICPQGEGDEQHCLGIDGALDPWVDHLLEVILLLYPSPSPHEQDTIPVGRPPTRISVRGVAFNPNPVPLDEDEKYHTSTALVKCNTRLTAEG
;
A
#
# COMPACT_ATOMS: atom_id res chain seq x y z
N LEU A 1 -2.45 18.50 13.84
CA LEU A 1 -3.21 17.64 12.92
C LEU A 1 -4.38 17.09 13.69
N VAL A 2 -5.62 17.28 13.24
CA VAL A 2 -6.78 16.62 13.85
C VAL A 2 -6.94 15.31 13.08
N GLN A 3 -6.37 14.22 13.61
CA GLN A 3 -6.80 12.89 13.19
C GLN A 3 -8.21 12.73 13.74
N LEU A 4 -9.19 12.58 12.85
CA LEU A 4 -10.57 12.31 13.25
C LEU A 4 -10.63 10.88 13.76
N GLU A 5 -11.35 10.66 14.85
CA GLU A 5 -11.55 9.32 15.37
C GLU A 5 -12.36 8.50 14.36
N PRO A 6 -12.11 7.19 14.19
CA PRO A 6 -12.80 6.36 13.20
C PRO A 6 -14.33 6.42 13.29
N ARG A 7 -14.89 6.73 14.46
CA ARG A 7 -16.32 6.98 14.68
C ARG A 7 -16.84 8.25 13.99
N GLU A 8 -16.08 9.34 14.02
CA GLU A 8 -16.46 10.60 13.37
C GLU A 8 -16.46 10.47 11.85
N ILE A 9 -15.59 9.62 11.32
CA ILE A 9 -15.52 9.27 9.90
C ILE A 9 -16.76 8.45 9.51
N ALA A 10 -17.11 7.43 10.30
CA ALA A 10 -18.32 6.61 10.08
C ALA A 10 -19.61 7.44 10.14
N ASP A 11 -19.74 8.35 11.12
CA ASP A 11 -20.90 9.25 11.26
C ASP A 11 -21.05 10.23 10.08
N ARG A 12 -19.98 10.52 9.35
CA ARG A 12 -20.02 11.36 8.14
C ARG A 12 -20.45 10.57 6.92
N ILE A 13 -19.92 9.36 6.74
CA ILE A 13 -20.36 8.44 5.69
C ILE A 13 -21.87 8.16 5.81
N ALA A 14 -22.35 7.91 7.03
CA ALA A 14 -23.77 7.69 7.29
C ALA A 14 -24.65 8.89 6.89
N ARG A 15 -24.13 10.12 7.00
CA ARG A 15 -24.84 11.35 6.61
C ARG A 15 -24.87 11.58 5.10
N ASP A 16 -23.85 11.14 4.37
CA ASP A 16 -23.83 11.24 2.90
C ASP A 16 -24.83 10.27 2.23
N VAL A 17 -25.20 9.18 2.92
CA VAL A 17 -26.20 8.21 2.42
C VAL A 17 -27.64 8.75 2.53
N GLU A 18 -27.89 9.75 3.38
CA GLU A 18 -29.22 10.33 3.62
C GLU A 18 -29.27 11.85 3.41
N GLY A 19 -29.32 12.32 2.15
CA GLY A 19 -29.65 13.73 1.89
C GLY A 19 -29.75 14.15 0.41
N PRO A 20 -30.90 14.71 -0.03
CA PRO A 20 -30.99 15.34 -1.34
C PRO A 20 -30.71 16.85 -1.21
N GLY A 21 -29.70 17.34 -1.94
CA GLY A 21 -29.49 18.76 -2.12
C GLY A 21 -28.19 19.02 -2.83
N PHE A 22 -28.27 19.60 -4.04
CA PHE A 22 -27.10 20.09 -4.78
C PHE A 22 -26.30 21.03 -3.87
N LYS A 23 -25.20 20.53 -3.30
CA LYS A 23 -24.24 21.29 -2.51
C LYS A 23 -23.40 22.11 -3.49
N CYS A 24 -23.44 23.44 -3.37
CA CYS A 24 -22.61 24.31 -4.17
C CYS A 24 -21.14 23.98 -3.89
N ILE A 25 -20.39 23.51 -4.89
CA ILE A 25 -18.98 23.18 -4.74
C ILE A 25 -18.21 24.48 -4.51
N SER A 26 -17.77 24.72 -3.28
CA SER A 26 -16.80 25.78 -3.00
C SER A 26 -15.47 25.41 -3.65
N THR A 27 -14.87 26.32 -4.42
CA THR A 27 -13.57 26.09 -5.08
C THR A 27 -12.43 25.87 -4.09
N ASP A 28 -12.62 26.23 -2.83
CA ASP A 28 -11.62 26.09 -1.77
C ASP A 28 -11.64 24.69 -1.13
N HIS A 29 -12.71 23.91 -1.35
CA HIS A 29 -12.94 22.61 -0.69
C HIS A 29 -13.49 21.54 -1.65
N VAL A 30 -12.80 21.36 -2.78
CA VAL A 30 -13.19 20.39 -3.83
C VAL A 30 -13.21 18.92 -3.38
N PHE A 31 -12.58 18.59 -2.26
CA PHE A 31 -12.46 17.22 -1.73
C PHE A 31 -13.22 17.01 -0.42
N GLU A 32 -14.19 17.86 -0.13
CA GLU A 32 -14.97 17.87 1.13
C GLU A 32 -15.64 16.56 1.53
N ASP A 33 -15.80 15.62 0.59
CA ASP A 33 -16.43 14.31 0.78
C ASP A 33 -15.48 13.15 0.35
N MET A 34 -14.17 13.43 0.21
CA MET A 34 -13.16 12.45 -0.20
C MET A 34 -12.38 11.90 1.00
N PHE A 35 -12.43 10.59 1.17
CA PHE A 35 -11.54 9.85 2.07
C PHE A 35 -10.25 9.45 1.34
N PHE A 36 -9.10 9.59 1.99
CA PHE A 36 -7.81 9.23 1.42
C PHE A 36 -6.87 8.64 2.47
N CYS A 37 -5.85 7.93 2.00
CA CYS A 37 -4.72 7.45 2.78
C CYS A 37 -3.46 7.52 1.90
N VAL A 38 -2.28 7.65 2.51
CA VAL A 38 -1.02 7.81 1.78
C VAL A 38 0.03 6.86 2.34
N LEU A 39 0.68 6.11 1.45
CA LEU A 39 1.88 5.32 1.74
C LEU A 39 2.98 5.77 0.77
N GLY A 40 4.14 6.14 1.30
CA GLY A 40 5.27 6.60 0.48
C GLY A 40 6.62 6.32 1.15
N PRO A 41 7.74 6.44 0.42
CA PRO A 41 9.10 6.12 0.88
C PRO A 41 9.67 7.11 1.92
N GLY A 42 8.84 7.76 2.73
CA GLY A 42 9.28 8.70 3.78
C GLY A 42 9.83 10.04 3.26
N ASP A 43 9.52 10.43 2.03
CA ASP A 43 9.92 11.74 1.50
C ASP A 43 8.94 12.87 1.88
N MET A 44 9.42 14.12 1.82
CA MET A 44 8.59 15.30 2.09
C MET A 44 7.50 15.55 1.05
N ALA A 45 7.56 14.93 -0.13
CA ALA A 45 6.56 15.12 -1.17
C ALA A 45 5.23 14.45 -0.78
N TYR A 46 5.27 13.25 -0.19
CA TYR A 46 4.07 12.58 0.30
C TYR A 46 3.45 13.29 1.50
N GLU A 47 4.24 13.89 2.39
CA GLU A 47 3.69 14.74 3.45
C GLU A 47 3.00 15.99 2.88
N LYS A 48 3.60 16.63 1.87
CA LYS A 48 3.01 17.79 1.20
C LYS A 48 1.71 17.42 0.50
N LEU A 49 1.65 16.23 -0.10
CA LEU A 49 0.42 15.69 -0.70
C LEU A 49 -0.67 15.51 0.36
N SER A 50 -0.37 14.84 1.49
CA SER A 50 -1.35 14.65 2.57
C SER A 50 -1.88 15.99 3.09
N ARG A 51 -0.98 16.95 3.38
CA ARG A 51 -1.38 18.32 3.77
C ARG A 51 -2.22 19.03 2.71
N ARG A 52 -1.90 18.84 1.42
CA ARG A 52 -2.66 19.46 0.32
C ARG A 52 -4.05 18.85 0.19
N MET A 53 -4.19 17.53 0.30
CA MET A 53 -5.48 16.84 0.29
C MET A 53 -6.37 17.34 1.43
N GLN A 54 -5.82 17.45 2.65
CA GLN A 54 -6.54 18.02 3.80
C GLN A 54 -6.95 19.48 3.57
N SER A 55 -6.07 20.31 3.00
CA SER A 55 -6.39 21.72 2.72
C SER A 55 -7.54 21.90 1.72
N LEU A 56 -7.75 20.91 0.86
CA LEU A 56 -8.83 20.88 -0.13
C LEU A 56 -10.10 20.21 0.39
N GLY A 57 -10.15 19.84 1.68
CA GLY A 57 -11.31 19.23 2.33
C GLY A 57 -11.28 17.70 2.44
N GLY A 58 -10.24 17.04 1.93
CA GLY A 58 -10.11 15.58 2.03
C GLY A 58 -9.84 15.12 3.46
N TYR A 59 -10.28 13.90 3.79
CA TYR A 59 -10.09 13.30 5.11
C TYR A 59 -9.16 12.11 5.06
N GLU A 60 -8.11 12.18 5.88
CA GLU A 60 -7.15 11.10 6.03
C GLU A 60 -7.73 10.03 6.98
N ILE A 61 -7.93 8.82 6.47
CA ILE A 61 -8.56 7.72 7.23
C ILE A 61 -7.55 6.85 7.98
N CYS A 62 -6.29 6.86 7.53
CA CYS A 62 -5.19 6.12 8.14
C CYS A 62 -3.95 7.01 8.23
N PRO A 63 -3.13 6.88 9.27
CA PRO A 63 -1.84 7.55 9.33
C PRO A 63 -1.01 7.31 8.06
N GLN A 64 -0.23 8.32 7.67
CA GLN A 64 0.72 8.17 6.58
C GLN A 64 1.66 7.00 6.87
N GLY A 65 1.74 6.05 5.94
CA GLY A 65 2.71 4.98 6.00
C GLY A 65 4.05 5.46 5.42
N GLU A 66 5.14 5.10 6.10
CA GLU A 66 6.51 5.38 5.65
C GLU A 66 7.20 4.08 5.27
N GLY A 67 7.39 3.86 3.97
CA GLY A 67 8.20 2.78 3.44
C GLY A 67 9.68 3.04 3.69
N ASP A 68 10.22 2.48 4.77
CA ASP A 68 11.65 2.54 5.05
C ASP A 68 12.43 1.58 4.13
N GLU A 69 13.06 2.11 3.08
CA GLU A 69 13.91 1.33 2.17
C GLU A 69 15.18 0.77 2.87
N GLN A 70 15.55 1.30 4.03
CA GLN A 70 16.69 0.82 4.84
C GLN A 70 16.30 -0.32 5.79
N HIS A 71 15.02 -0.66 5.91
CA HIS A 71 14.55 -1.77 6.74
C HIS A 71 15.02 -3.12 6.18
N CYS A 72 15.18 -4.13 7.03
CA CYS A 72 15.66 -5.46 6.62
C CYS A 72 14.69 -6.19 5.66
N LEU A 73 13.41 -5.82 5.69
CA LEU A 73 12.38 -6.25 4.73
C LEU A 73 12.08 -5.17 3.67
N GLY A 74 12.83 -4.06 3.66
CA GLY A 74 12.56 -2.89 2.82
C GLY A 74 11.15 -2.34 3.02
N ILE A 75 10.52 -1.92 1.92
CA ILE A 75 9.15 -1.39 1.90
C ILE A 75 8.11 -2.36 2.47
N ASP A 76 8.33 -3.67 2.33
CA ASP A 76 7.39 -4.70 2.80
C ASP A 76 7.22 -4.65 4.33
N GLY A 77 8.26 -4.22 5.06
CA GLY A 77 8.20 -4.09 6.53
C GLY A 77 7.22 -3.02 7.02
N ALA A 78 6.94 -2.01 6.20
CA ALA A 78 5.96 -0.97 6.50
C ALA A 78 4.63 -1.18 5.77
N LEU A 79 4.66 -1.81 4.59
CA LEU A 79 3.48 -2.07 3.77
C LEU A 79 2.49 -3.00 4.46
N ASP A 80 2.94 -4.17 4.92
CA ASP A 80 2.09 -5.17 5.56
C ASP A 80 1.29 -4.60 6.76
N PRO A 81 1.93 -4.00 7.79
CA PRO A 81 1.19 -3.45 8.93
C PRO A 81 0.30 -2.26 8.54
N TRP A 82 0.67 -1.48 7.52
CA TRP A 82 -0.15 -0.38 7.03
C TRP A 82 -1.40 -0.86 6.29
N VAL A 83 -1.28 -1.90 5.46
CA VAL A 83 -2.42 -2.52 4.77
C VAL A 83 -3.38 -3.16 5.77
N ASP A 84 -2.87 -3.88 6.77
CA ASP A 84 -3.70 -4.47 7.82
C ASP A 84 -4.53 -3.39 8.54
N HIS A 85 -3.89 -2.28 8.94
CA HIS A 85 -4.59 -1.16 9.56
C HIS A 85 -5.60 -0.49 8.63
N LEU A 86 -5.26 -0.31 7.35
CA LEU A 86 -6.18 0.23 6.35
C LEU A 86 -7.42 -0.65 6.20
N LEU A 87 -7.25 -1.97 6.15
CA LEU A 87 -8.36 -2.92 6.04
C LEU A 87 -9.26 -2.86 7.28
N GLU A 88 -8.69 -2.77 8.48
CA GLU A 88 -9.46 -2.59 9.72
C GLU A 88 -10.32 -1.32 9.67
N VAL A 89 -9.74 -0.20 9.23
CA VAL A 89 -10.47 1.07 9.09
C VAL A 89 -11.56 0.95 8.02
N ILE A 90 -11.26 0.41 6.84
CA ILE A 90 -12.26 0.24 5.77
C ILE A 90 -13.42 -0.64 6.24
N LEU A 91 -13.16 -1.74 6.94
CA LEU A 91 -14.21 -2.62 7.47
C LEU A 91 -15.10 -1.92 8.50
N LEU A 92 -14.55 -1.01 9.29
CA LEU A 92 -15.33 -0.18 10.22
C LEU A 92 -16.19 0.86 9.48
N LEU A 93 -15.65 1.47 8.42
CA LEU A 93 -16.33 2.49 7.63
C LEU A 93 -17.43 1.92 6.73
N TYR A 94 -17.21 0.73 6.19
CA TYR A 94 -18.10 0.05 5.27
C TYR A 94 -18.39 -1.38 5.78
N PRO A 95 -19.20 -1.51 6.85
CA PRO A 95 -19.58 -2.82 7.36
C PRO A 95 -20.35 -3.58 6.27
N SER A 96 -19.88 -4.79 5.95
CA SER A 96 -20.55 -5.64 4.95
C SER A 96 -22.01 -5.88 5.36
N PRO A 97 -22.98 -5.74 4.44
CA PRO A 97 -24.39 -6.01 4.72
C PRO A 97 -24.68 -7.50 4.94
N SER A 98 -23.76 -8.40 4.56
CA SER A 98 -23.91 -9.84 4.76
C SER A 98 -22.69 -10.44 5.49
N PRO A 99 -22.89 -11.23 6.56
CA PRO A 99 -21.80 -11.99 7.21
C PRO A 99 -21.26 -13.15 6.36
N HIS A 100 -21.88 -13.44 5.20
CA HIS A 100 -21.69 -14.69 4.46
C HIS A 100 -20.91 -14.54 3.14
N GLU A 101 -20.64 -13.32 2.69
CA GLU A 101 -19.88 -13.04 1.45
C GLU A 101 -18.60 -12.24 1.73
N GLN A 102 -17.98 -12.45 2.90
CA GLN A 102 -16.53 -12.27 2.97
C GLN A 102 -15.91 -13.38 2.11
N ASP A 103 -15.90 -13.16 0.80
CA ASP A 103 -14.97 -13.84 -0.10
C ASP A 103 -13.63 -13.75 0.61
N THR A 104 -13.13 -14.92 1.00
CA THR A 104 -11.93 -15.02 1.81
C THR A 104 -10.84 -14.42 0.95
N ILE A 105 -10.42 -13.17 1.24
CA ILE A 105 -9.25 -12.58 0.57
C ILE A 105 -8.18 -13.65 0.72
N PRO A 106 -7.64 -14.19 -0.39
CA PRO A 106 -6.75 -15.33 -0.31
C PRO A 106 -5.62 -14.98 0.65
N VAL A 107 -5.62 -15.66 1.80
CA VAL A 107 -4.67 -15.43 2.89
C VAL A 107 -3.34 -15.99 2.40
N GLY A 108 -2.56 -15.15 1.74
CA GLY A 108 -1.28 -15.55 1.18
C GLY A 108 -0.79 -14.57 0.13
N ARG A 109 0.51 -14.32 0.15
CA ARG A 109 1.17 -13.63 -0.95
C ARG A 109 0.91 -14.41 -2.25
N PRO A 110 0.61 -13.74 -3.37
CA PRO A 110 0.51 -14.41 -4.65
C PRO A 110 1.80 -15.19 -4.92
N PRO A 111 1.74 -16.34 -5.61
CA PRO A 111 2.91 -17.16 -5.85
C PRO A 111 4.03 -16.34 -6.51
N THR A 112 5.26 -16.52 -6.01
CA THR A 112 6.42 -15.78 -6.52
C THR A 112 6.62 -16.09 -8.00
N ARG A 113 6.67 -15.04 -8.83
CA ARG A 113 6.92 -15.20 -10.28
C ARG A 113 8.35 -15.65 -10.59
N ILE A 114 9.27 -15.42 -9.66
CA ILE A 114 10.70 -15.67 -9.84
C ILE A 114 11.20 -16.46 -8.63
N SER A 115 11.92 -17.55 -8.87
CA SER A 115 12.64 -18.29 -7.84
C SER A 115 14.14 -18.06 -8.04
N VAL A 116 14.83 -17.66 -6.97
CA VAL A 116 16.27 -17.47 -6.98
C VAL A 116 16.93 -18.71 -6.38
N ARG A 117 17.86 -19.33 -7.11
CA ARG A 117 18.67 -20.45 -6.61
C ARG A 117 20.15 -20.07 -6.59
N GLY A 118 20.82 -20.35 -5.48
CA GLY A 118 22.28 -20.25 -5.40
C GLY A 118 22.92 -21.42 -6.16
N VAL A 119 23.84 -21.12 -7.07
CA VAL A 119 24.59 -22.13 -7.84
C VAL A 119 26.07 -21.97 -7.54
N ALA A 120 26.75 -23.08 -7.23
CA ALA A 120 28.21 -23.08 -7.13
C ALA A 120 28.81 -22.63 -8.48
N PHE A 121 29.78 -21.72 -8.44
CA PHE A 121 30.35 -21.04 -9.60
C PHE A 121 30.57 -21.99 -10.78
N ASN A 122 29.81 -21.82 -11.87
CA ASN A 122 29.92 -22.65 -13.07
C ASN A 122 30.31 -21.74 -14.27
N PRO A 123 31.44 -21.99 -14.96
CA PRO A 123 32.01 -21.06 -15.93
C PRO A 123 31.36 -21.06 -17.34
N ASN A 124 30.30 -21.82 -17.61
CA ASN A 124 29.62 -21.86 -18.92
C ASN A 124 28.16 -21.34 -18.88
N PRO A 125 27.62 -20.81 -20.00
CA PRO A 125 26.74 -19.66 -19.97
C PRO A 125 25.24 -19.98 -20.10
N VAL A 126 24.45 -19.14 -19.40
CA VAL A 126 23.15 -18.57 -19.79
C VAL A 126 22.04 -19.58 -20.18
N PRO A 127 21.10 -19.89 -19.26
CA PRO A 127 19.91 -20.72 -19.52
C PRO A 127 18.84 -20.13 -20.46
N LEU A 128 19.12 -19.03 -21.18
CA LEU A 128 18.09 -18.25 -21.89
C LEU A 128 17.58 -18.90 -23.20
N ASP A 129 18.19 -19.99 -23.67
CA ASP A 129 17.82 -20.60 -24.95
C ASP A 129 16.64 -21.60 -24.87
N GLU A 130 16.20 -22.01 -23.68
CA GLU A 130 15.14 -23.04 -23.54
C GLU A 130 13.78 -22.53 -23.02
N ASP A 131 13.67 -21.25 -22.65
CA ASP A 131 12.47 -20.72 -21.99
C ASP A 131 11.73 -19.71 -22.89
N GLU A 132 10.97 -20.21 -23.87
CA GLU A 132 10.13 -19.38 -24.77
C GLU A 132 9.08 -18.55 -24.01
N LYS A 133 8.77 -18.93 -22.77
CA LYS A 133 7.91 -18.18 -21.86
C LYS A 133 8.78 -17.39 -20.88
N TYR A 134 9.16 -16.18 -21.27
CA TYR A 134 9.87 -15.13 -20.51
C TYR A 134 9.37 -14.81 -19.07
N HIS A 135 8.39 -15.55 -18.53
CA HIS A 135 7.68 -15.28 -17.29
C HIS A 135 7.86 -16.37 -16.21
N THR A 136 8.57 -17.48 -16.48
CA THR A 136 8.83 -18.54 -15.47
C THR A 136 10.33 -18.76 -15.24
N SER A 137 11.13 -17.73 -15.50
CA SER A 137 12.58 -17.87 -15.61
C SER A 137 13.24 -17.85 -14.22
N THR A 138 13.97 -18.93 -13.90
CA THR A 138 14.76 -19.05 -12.68
C THR A 138 15.99 -18.16 -12.77
N ALA A 139 16.14 -17.21 -11.85
CA ALA A 139 17.32 -16.36 -11.77
C ALA A 139 18.44 -17.07 -10.98
N LEU A 140 19.64 -17.15 -11.57
CA LEU A 140 20.80 -17.77 -10.95
C LEU A 140 21.72 -16.69 -10.36
N VAL A 141 21.98 -16.76 -9.05
CA VAL A 141 22.94 -15.85 -8.39
C VAL A 141 24.35 -16.39 -8.55
N LYS A 142 25.15 -15.73 -9.41
CA LYS A 142 26.53 -16.12 -9.73
C LYS A 142 27.53 -15.78 -8.61
N CYS A 143 27.32 -14.66 -7.93
CA CYS A 143 28.17 -14.20 -6.83
C CYS A 143 27.37 -13.33 -5.87
N ASN A 144 27.46 -13.61 -4.58
CA ASN A 144 26.92 -12.79 -3.50
C ASN A 144 28.09 -12.34 -2.61
N THR A 145 28.91 -11.43 -3.14
CA THR A 145 30.06 -10.88 -2.39
C THR A 145 29.64 -9.58 -1.73
N ARG A 146 29.82 -9.49 -0.41
CA ARG A 146 29.53 -8.29 0.39
C ARG A 146 30.47 -7.15 -0.04
N LEU A 147 29.91 -6.01 -0.47
CA LEU A 147 30.67 -4.83 -0.93
C LEU A 147 31.02 -3.82 0.18
N THR A 148 30.84 -4.18 1.46
CA THR A 148 31.17 -3.26 2.56
C THR A 148 32.68 -3.10 2.69
N ALA A 149 33.15 -1.86 2.83
CA ALA A 149 34.56 -1.56 3.08
C ALA A 149 35.04 -2.27 4.36
N GLU A 150 36.18 -2.95 4.26
CA GLU A 150 36.89 -3.45 5.44
C GLU A 150 37.53 -2.25 6.15
N GLY A 151 37.20 -2.09 7.43
CA GLY A 151 37.73 -1.02 8.28
C GLY A 151 39.16 -1.28 8.74
#